data_AF-A0A1G6L6Q6-F1
#
_entry.id   AF-A0A1G6L6Q6-F1
#
_cell.length_a   1.000
_cell.length_b   1.000
_cell.length_c   1.000
_cell.angle_alpha   90.00
_cell.angle_beta   90.00
_cell.angle_gamma   90.00
#
_symmetry.space_group_name_H-M   'P 1'
#
loop_
_entity.id
_entity.type
_entity.pdbx_description
1 polymer ?
#
loop_
_entity_poly.entity_id
_entity_poly.type
_entity_poly.pdbx_seq_one_letter_code
_entity_poly.pdbx_strand_id
1 'polypeptide(L)'
;MSLPQIIISVPLFGFMGFGISFILNMILKTTWFPLILYAGVLIYCFLNFDLKGGDYLMLSIGLAGILGGAWAIQTLRKKGYRMF
;
A
#
# COMPACT_ATOMS: atom_id res chain seq x y z
N MET A 1 -21.22 3.65 1.58
CA MET A 1 -20.59 2.65 2.49
C MET A 1 -21.32 2.69 3.82
N SER A 2 -21.56 1.54 4.44
CA SER A 2 -22.13 1.50 5.78
C SER A 2 -21.06 1.83 6.82
N LEU A 3 -21.46 2.41 7.95
CA LEU A 3 -20.54 2.80 9.02
C LEU A 3 -19.68 1.63 9.55
N PRO A 4 -20.23 0.41 9.77
CA PRO A 4 -19.41 -0.74 10.17
C PRO A 4 -18.35 -1.11 9.13
N GLN A 5 -18.68 -1.02 7.84
CA GLN A 5 -17.75 -1.34 6.77
C GLN A 5 -16.56 -0.39 6.77
N ILE A 6 -16.77 0.91 6.98
CA ILE A 6 -15.68 1.90 7.05
C ILE A 6 -14.75 1.57 8.23
N ILE A 7 -15.32 1.29 9.41
CA ILE A 7 -14.54 0.99 10.63
C ILE A 7 -13.61 -0.21 10.43
N ILE A 8 -14.05 -1.24 9.71
CA ILE A 8 -13.26 -2.46 9.48
C ILE A 8 -12.29 -2.29 8.31
N SER A 9 -12.75 -1.69 7.22
CA SER A 9 -11.97 -1.60 5.99
C SER A 9 -10.78 -0.65 6.09
N VAL A 10 -10.89 0.45 6.85
CA VAL A 10 -9.79 1.41 6.98
C VAL A 10 -8.54 0.79 7.61
N PRO A 11 -8.61 0.15 8.79
CA PRO A 11 -7.46 -0.58 9.32
C PRO A 11 -6.99 -1.67 8.37
N LEU A 12 -7.91 -2.47 7.83
CA LEU A 12 -7.58 -3.61 6.98
C LEU A 12 -6.76 -3.20 5.74
N PHE A 13 -7.22 -2.22 4.98
CA PHE A 13 -6.51 -1.75 3.79
C PHE A 13 -5.17 -1.10 4.13
N GLY A 14 -5.09 -0.39 5.27
CA GLY A 14 -3.83 0.19 5.74
C GLY A 14 -2.80 -0.89 6.08
N PHE A 15 -3.18 -1.89 6.88
CA PHE A 15 -2.29 -3.00 7.25
C PHE A 15 -1.93 -3.88 6.05
N MET A 16 -2.87 -4.17 5.16
CA MET A 16 -2.60 -4.94 3.95
C MET A 16 -1.65 -4.20 3.00
N GLY A 17 -1.88 -2.92 2.74
CA GLY A 17 -0.99 -2.10 1.92
C GLY A 17 0.43 -2.03 2.51
N PHE A 18 0.53 -1.83 3.83
CA PHE A 18 1.81 -1.86 4.54
C PHE A 18 2.51 -3.21 4.44
N GLY A 19 1.82 -4.30 4.76
CA GLY A 19 2.37 -5.66 4.74
C GLY A 19 2.83 -6.08 3.35
N ILE A 20 2.02 -5.82 2.32
CA ILE A 20 2.36 -6.16 0.92
C ILE A 20 3.59 -5.37 0.47
N SER A 21 3.64 -4.07 0.74
CA SER A 21 4.81 -3.23 0.43
C SER A 21 6.08 -3.72 1.12
N PHE A 22 5.96 -4.09 2.39
CA PHE A 22 7.07 -4.63 3.18
C PHE A 22 7.60 -5.95 2.60
N ILE A 23 6.72 -6.94 2.40
CA ILE A 23 7.09 -8.28 1.92
C ILE A 23 7.68 -8.22 0.51
N LEU A 24 7.05 -7.49 -0.42
CA LEU A 24 7.54 -7.38 -1.79
C LEU A 24 8.95 -6.76 -1.83
N ASN A 25 9.20 -5.73 -1.03
CA ASN A 25 10.51 -5.09 -0.96
C ASN A 25 11.59 -5.99 -0.32
N MET A 26 11.21 -6.89 0.59
CA MET A 26 12.15 -7.88 1.14
C MET A 26 12.53 -8.94 0.11
N ILE A 27 11.56 -9.46 -0.67
CA ILE A 27 11.81 -10.50 -1.69
C ILE A 27 12.57 -9.94 -2.89
N LEU A 28 12.10 -8.83 -3.46
CA LEU A 28 12.63 -8.29 -4.71
C LEU A 28 13.86 -7.39 -4.52
N LYS A 29 14.27 -7.14 -3.27
CA LYS A 29 15.41 -6.30 -2.87
C LYS A 29 15.43 -4.88 -3.46
N THR A 30 14.30 -4.41 -4.00
CA THR A 30 14.07 -3.04 -4.46
C THR A 30 13.25 -2.27 -3.42
N THR A 31 13.24 -0.93 -3.43
CA THR A 31 12.46 -0.10 -2.47
C THR A 31 11.18 0.43 -3.09
N TRP A 32 11.25 0.73 -4.38
CA TRP A 32 10.24 1.52 -5.09
C TRP A 32 9.26 0.65 -5.88
N PHE A 33 9.56 -0.64 -6.06
CA PHE A 33 8.76 -1.52 -6.89
C PHE A 33 7.31 -1.66 -6.42
N PRO A 34 6.99 -1.85 -5.11
CA PRO A 34 5.61 -1.95 -4.67
C PRO A 34 4.81 -0.67 -4.89
N LEU A 35 5.48 0.49 -4.79
CA LEU A 35 4.86 1.79 -5.04
C LEU A 35 4.54 1.98 -6.53
N ILE A 36 5.47 1.61 -7.41
CA ILE A 36 5.26 1.65 -8.87
C ILE A 36 4.12 0.70 -9.27
N LEU A 37 4.13 -0.52 -8.74
CA LEU A 37 3.08 -1.51 -8.99
C LEU A 37 1.70 -0.97 -8.56
N TYR A 38 1.63 -0.37 -7.37
CA TYR A 38 0.40 0.22 -6.88
C TYR A 38 -0.07 1.43 -7.70
N ALA A 39 0.85 2.29 -8.13
CA ALA A 39 0.52 3.40 -9.03
C ALA A 39 -0.06 2.90 -10.36
N GLY A 40 0.46 1.80 -10.91
CA GLY A 40 -0.12 1.13 -12.08
C GLY A 40 -1.55 0.65 -11.85
N VAL A 41 -1.83 0.05 -10.69
CA VAL A 41 -3.19 -0.37 -10.29
C VAL A 41 -4.12 0.84 -10.14
N LEU A 42 -3.64 1.94 -9.55
CA LEU A 42 -4.43 3.18 -9.46
C LEU A 42 -4.82 3.70 -10.83
N ILE A 43 -3.85 3.84 -11.75
CA ILE A 43 -4.12 4.31 -13.12
C ILE A 43 -5.14 3.40 -13.80
N TYR A 44 -4.97 2.08 -13.69
CA TYR A 44 -5.93 1.13 -14.23
C TYR A 44 -7.34 1.31 -13.64
N CYS A 45 -7.44 1.51 -12.33
CA CYS A 45 -8.73 1.74 -11.66
C CYS A 45 -9.41 3.03 -12.13
N PHE A 46 -8.65 4.12 -12.21
CA PHE A 46 -9.16 5.43 -12.64
C PHE A 46 -9.65 5.45 -14.10
N LEU A 47 -9.05 4.66 -14.98
CA LEU A 47 -9.42 4.63 -16.40
C LEU A 47 -10.60 3.70 -16.70
N ASN A 48 -10.81 2.65 -15.90
CA ASN A 48 -11.77 1.58 -16.21
C ASN A 48 -13.00 1.53 -15.30
N PHE A 49 -12.95 2.14 -14.11
CA PHE A 49 -14.03 2.03 -13.12
C PHE A 49 -14.62 3.39 -12.72
N ASP A 50 -15.93 3.39 -12.46
CA ASP A 50 -16.65 4.52 -11.87
C ASP A 50 -16.47 4.53 -10.35
N LEU A 51 -15.46 5.28 -9.89
CA LEU A 51 -15.06 5.33 -8.49
C LEU A 51 -16.04 6.19 -7.67
N LYS A 52 -16.58 5.60 -6.59
CA LYS A 52 -17.41 6.32 -5.62
C LYS A 52 -16.55 6.89 -4.49
N GLY A 53 -17.12 7.83 -3.71
CA GLY A 53 -16.42 8.47 -2.59
C GLY A 53 -15.74 7.50 -1.62
N GLY A 54 -16.32 6.31 -1.40
CA GLY A 54 -15.73 5.27 -0.56
C GLY A 54 -14.47 4.61 -1.13
N ASP A 55 -14.41 4.49 -2.45
CA ASP A 55 -13.30 3.82 -3.13
C ASP A 55 -12.05 4.70 -3.07
N TYR A 56 -12.21 6.01 -3.23
CA TYR A 56 -11.12 6.99 -3.03
C TYR A 56 -10.51 6.89 -1.63
N LEU A 57 -11.35 6.72 -0.62
CA LEU A 57 -10.90 6.56 0.77
C LEU A 57 -10.08 5.27 0.91
N MET A 58 -10.56 4.13 0.42
CA MET A 58 -9.81 2.86 0.46
C MET A 58 -8.48 2.94 -0.29
N LEU A 59 -8.45 3.57 -1.47
CA LEU A 59 -7.25 3.73 -2.28
C LEU A 59 -6.22 4.64 -1.60
N SER A 60 -6.65 5.76 -1.01
CA SER A 60 -5.73 6.64 -0.28
C SER A 60 -5.13 5.98 0.97
N ILE A 61 -5.91 5.19 1.70
CA ILE A 61 -5.42 4.42 2.85
C ILE A 61 -4.46 3.30 2.43
N GLY A 62 -4.75 2.60 1.34
CA GLY A 62 -3.84 1.61 0.76
C GLY A 62 -2.50 2.25 0.35
N LEU A 63 -2.55 3.41 -0.29
CA LEU A 63 -1.36 4.21 -0.65
C LEU A 63 -0.54 4.59 0.59
N ALA A 64 -1.19 5.07 1.64
CA ALA A 64 -0.53 5.42 2.90
C ALA A 64 0.16 4.22 3.54
N GLY A 65 -0.49 3.05 3.54
CA GLY A 65 0.10 1.79 3.99
C GLY A 65 1.37 1.44 3.20
N ILE A 66 1.30 1.50 1.87
CA ILE A 66 2.43 1.16 0.99
C ILE A 66 3.62 2.10 1.18
N LEU A 67 3.36 3.42 1.31
CA LEU A 67 4.39 4.41 1.63
C LEU A 67 5.03 4.12 2.98
N GLY A 68 4.23 3.80 4.00
CA GLY A 68 4.72 3.38 5.31
C GLY A 68 5.63 2.16 5.23
N GLY A 69 5.26 1.14 4.45
CA GLY A 69 6.06 -0.06 4.24
C GLY A 69 7.37 0.23 3.50
N ALA A 70 7.33 1.09 2.48
CA ALA A 70 8.51 1.50 1.73
C ALA A 70 9.49 2.29 2.62
N TRP A 71 8.98 3.20 3.44
CA TRP A 71 9.78 3.97 4.39
C TRP A 71 10.41 3.07 5.48
N ALA A 72 9.64 2.11 6.00
CA ALA A 72 10.14 1.13 6.98
C ALA A 72 11.32 0.33 6.40
N ILE A 73 11.18 -0.20 5.18
CA ILE A 73 12.26 -0.95 4.52
C ILE A 73 13.47 -0.06 4.24
N GLN A 74 13.26 1.16 3.76
CA GLN A 74 14.36 2.09 3.50
C GLN A 74 15.17 2.36 4.78
N THR A 75 14.49 2.47 5.91
CA THR A 75 15.11 2.65 7.22
C THR A 75 15.88 1.40 7.64
N LEU A 76 15.32 0.20 7.45
CA LEU A 76 16.00 -1.07 7.76
C LEU A 76 17.25 -1.30 6.90
N ARG A 77 17.21 -0.94 5.61
CA ARG A 77 18.37 -0.97 4.71
C ARG A 77 19.50 -0.06 5.19
N LYS A 78 19.18 1.19 5.55
CA LYS A 78 20.16 2.15 6.08
C LYS A 78 20.79 1.68 7.40
N LYS A 79 20.05 0.92 8.21
CA LYS A 79 20.52 0.35 9.47
C LYS A 79 21.30 -0.96 9.32
N GLY A 80 21.51 -1.45 8.10
CA GLY A 80 22.31 -2.66 7.85
C GLY A 80 21.61 -3.96 8.25
N TYR A 81 20.28 -3.96 8.43
CA TYR A 81 19.55 -5.19 8.68
C TYR A 81 19.66 -6.10 7.46
N ARG A 82 20.02 -7.36 7.70
CA ARG A 82 19.96 -8.41 6.69
C ARG A 82 18.49 -8.67 6.38
N MET A 83 18.03 -8.14 5.26
CA MET A 83 16.77 -8.55 4.66
C MET A 83 16.99 -9.93 4.04
N PHE A 84 16.01 -10.82 4.17
CA PHE A 84 16.08 -12.22 3.77
C PHE A 84 16.90 -12.50 2.49
#